data_AF-A0A1Q9WF30-F1
#
_entry.id   AF-A0A1Q9WF30-F1
#
_cell.length_a   1.000
_cell.length_b   1.000
_cell.length_c   1.000
_cell.angle_alpha   90.00
_cell.angle_beta   90.00
_cell.angle_gamma   90.00
#
_symmetry.space_group_name_H-M   'P 1'
#
loop_
_entity.id
_entity.type
_entity.pdbx_description
1 polymer ?
#
loop_
_entity_poly.entity_id
_entity_poly.type
_entity_poly.pdbx_seq_one_letter_code
_entity_poly.pdbx_strand_id
1 'polypeptide(L)'
;MTEPADPTASDKVRAVDCRRAGALVTHCLTRDSLGTRTVLAEATADGRLLETFRATLVLVFDALAPDLRDHPEKLDILRAWTANAADNENKENN
;
A
#
# COMPACT_ATOMS: atom_id res chain seq x y z
N MET A 1 5.10 -29.15 8.83
CA MET A 1 6.22 -28.30 8.39
C MET A 1 5.73 -26.87 8.47
N THR A 2 6.16 -26.12 9.48
CA THR A 2 5.93 -24.66 9.56
C THR A 2 6.94 -23.99 8.64
N GLU A 3 6.46 -23.20 7.68
CA GLU A 3 7.33 -22.36 6.84
C GLU A 3 8.25 -21.51 7.73
N PRO A 4 9.49 -21.24 7.28
CA PRO A 4 10.35 -20.30 8.00
C PRO A 4 9.69 -18.91 7.92
N ALA A 5 9.12 -18.46 9.05
CA ALA A 5 8.70 -17.08 9.19
C ALA A 5 9.93 -16.21 8.92
N ASP A 6 9.84 -15.34 7.91
CA ASP A 6 10.89 -14.36 7.61
C ASP A 6 11.27 -13.64 8.92
N PRO A 7 12.51 -13.75 9.40
CA PRO A 7 12.91 -13.18 10.69
C PRO A 7 12.82 -11.64 10.71
N THR A 8 12.63 -11.00 9.56
CA THR A 8 12.40 -9.55 9.44
C THR A 8 10.93 -9.16 9.48
N ALA A 9 10.00 -10.08 9.20
CA ALA A 9 8.57 -9.81 9.20
C ALA A 9 8.04 -9.79 10.64
N SER A 10 8.06 -8.64 11.29
CA SER A 10 7.35 -8.47 12.56
C SER A 10 5.86 -8.22 12.28
N ASP A 11 4.98 -8.98 12.94
CA ASP A 11 3.55 -8.68 12.91
C ASP A 11 3.18 -7.43 13.72
N LYS A 12 4.14 -6.83 14.43
CA LYS A 12 3.90 -5.67 15.29
C LYS A 12 4.16 -4.37 14.53
N VAL A 13 3.08 -3.62 14.27
CA VAL A 13 3.14 -2.22 13.82
C VAL A 13 3.64 -1.32 14.97
N ARG A 14 4.56 -0.40 14.68
CA ARG A 14 5.14 0.57 15.61
C ARG A 14 4.69 1.99 15.28
N ALA A 15 4.87 2.92 16.22
CA ALA A 15 4.54 4.33 16.01
C ALA A 15 5.26 4.96 14.79
N VAL A 16 6.48 4.51 14.47
CA VAL A 16 7.20 4.98 13.27
C VAL A 16 6.50 4.53 11.98
N ASP A 17 5.98 3.31 11.95
CA ASP A 17 5.26 2.77 10.78
C ASP A 17 3.95 3.53 10.58
N CYS A 18 3.23 3.86 11.66
CA CYS A 18 2.00 4.68 11.58
C CYS A 18 2.29 6.10 11.04
N ARG A 19 3.38 6.72 11.47
CA ARG A 19 3.79 8.05 10.96
C ARG A 19 4.12 8.00 9.47
N ARG A 20 4.90 6.99 9.05
CA ARG A 20 5.23 6.76 7.64
C ARG A 20 3.99 6.45 6.81
N ALA A 21 3.07 5.64 7.31
CA ALA A 21 1.79 5.37 6.67
C ALA A 21 0.99 6.65 6.42
N GLY A 22 0.88 7.52 7.41
CA GLY A 22 0.25 8.83 7.25
C GLY A 22 0.88 9.67 6.14
N ALA A 23 2.22 9.81 6.16
CA ALA A 23 2.95 10.53 5.13
C ALA A 23 2.76 9.89 3.73
N LEU A 24 2.86 8.56 3.64
CA LEU A 24 2.69 7.81 2.40
C LEU A 24 1.31 8.05 1.78
N VAL A 25 0.24 7.99 2.59
CA VAL A 25 -1.11 8.28 2.13
C VAL A 25 -1.23 9.73 1.65
N THR A 26 -0.70 10.70 2.39
CA THR A 26 -0.71 12.10 1.98
C THR A 26 -0.03 12.30 0.62
N HIS A 27 1.19 11.78 0.44
CA HIS A 27 1.92 11.90 -0.82
C HIS A 27 1.18 11.21 -1.99
N CYS A 28 0.57 10.05 -1.74
CA CYS A 28 -0.26 9.37 -2.75
C CYS A 28 -1.47 10.21 -3.15
N LEU A 29 -2.18 10.83 -2.19
CA LEU A 29 -3.34 11.68 -2.47
C LEU A 29 -2.96 12.95 -3.23
N THR A 30 -1.80 13.55 -2.92
CA THR A 30 -1.29 14.75 -3.62
C THR A 30 -0.50 14.42 -4.89
N ARG A 31 -0.40 13.13 -5.27
CA ARG A 31 0.40 12.64 -6.41
C ARG A 31 1.88 13.05 -6.35
N ASP A 32 2.42 13.23 -5.15
CA ASP A 32 3.83 13.54 -4.93
C ASP A 32 4.67 12.25 -5.00
N SER A 33 5.07 11.91 -6.23
CA SER A 33 5.86 10.70 -6.49
C SER A 33 7.23 10.69 -5.81
N LEU A 34 7.83 11.86 -5.55
CA LEU A 34 9.12 11.93 -4.87
C LEU A 34 8.95 11.63 -3.38
N GLY A 35 7.97 12.26 -2.73
CA GLY A 35 7.63 11.98 -1.34
C GLY A 35 7.29 10.51 -1.09
N THR A 36 6.48 9.90 -1.97
CA THR A 36 6.19 8.46 -1.92
C THR A 36 7.45 7.61 -1.94
N ARG A 37 8.37 7.87 -2.88
CA ARG A 37 9.63 7.11 -2.98
C ARG A 37 10.51 7.27 -1.76
N THR A 38 10.60 8.48 -1.22
CA THR A 38 11.38 8.77 0.00
C THR A 38 10.88 7.96 1.19
N VAL A 39 9.57 7.97 1.45
CA VAL A 39 8.99 7.21 2.59
C VAL A 39 9.25 5.71 2.45
N LEU A 40 9.12 5.15 1.23
CA LEU A 40 9.39 3.74 0.98
C LEU A 40 10.88 3.40 1.13
N ALA A 41 11.78 4.28 0.69
CA ALA A 41 13.21 4.10 0.84
C ALA A 41 13.63 4.10 2.32
N GLU A 42 13.09 5.02 3.13
CA GLU A 42 13.33 5.06 4.57
C GLU A 42 12.80 3.81 5.28
N ALA A 43 11.58 3.38 4.95
CA ALA A 43 11.01 2.14 5.52
C ALA A 43 11.85 0.91 5.15
N THR A 44 12.37 0.87 3.92
CA THR A 44 13.26 -0.21 3.45
C THR A 44 14.59 -0.20 4.18
N ALA A 45 15.21 0.97 4.34
CA ALA A 45 16.48 1.13 5.05
C ALA A 45 16.39 0.64 6.51
N ASP A 46 15.22 0.81 7.14
CA ASP A 46 14.95 0.34 8.49
C ASP A 46 14.51 -1.14 8.55
N GLY A 47 14.37 -1.83 7.42
CA GLY A 47 13.87 -3.20 7.35
C GLY A 47 12.40 -3.34 7.77
N ARG A 48 11.59 -2.29 7.59
CA ARG A 48 10.18 -2.21 8.05
C ARG A 48 9.20 -1.83 6.95
N LEU A 49 9.53 -2.16 5.71
CA LEU A 49 8.70 -1.87 4.56
C LEU A 49 7.33 -2.55 4.67
N LEU A 50 7.30 -3.82 5.09
CA LEU A 50 6.07 -4.59 5.23
C LEU A 50 5.15 -4.03 6.32
N GLU A 51 5.69 -3.65 7.47
CA GLU A 51 4.91 -3.06 8.56
C GLU A 51 4.40 -1.66 8.20
N THR A 52 5.17 -0.89 7.45
CA THR A 52 4.71 0.40 6.88
C THR A 52 3.55 0.19 5.91
N PHE A 53 3.61 -0.82 5.04
CA PHE A 53 2.50 -1.16 4.16
C PHE A 53 1.26 -1.63 4.94
N ARG A 54 1.42 -2.49 5.95
CA ARG A 54 0.31 -2.92 6.81
C ARG A 54 -0.36 -1.74 7.50
N ALA A 55 0.42 -0.84 8.10
CA ALA A 55 -0.09 0.37 8.72
C ALA A 55 -0.84 1.27 7.72
N THR A 56 -0.34 1.36 6.48
CA THR A 56 -0.99 2.12 5.39
C THR A 56 -2.32 1.52 4.99
N LEU A 57 -2.41 0.20 4.82
CA LEU A 57 -3.65 -0.49 4.48
C LEU A 57 -4.71 -0.30 5.57
N VAL A 58 -4.32 -0.45 6.85
CA VAL A 58 -5.21 -0.16 7.98
C VAL A 58 -5.69 1.29 7.95
N LEU A 59 -4.78 2.25 7.78
CA LEU A 59 -5.15 3.67 7.72
C LEU A 59 -6.14 3.96 6.58
N VAL A 60 -5.88 3.41 5.38
CA VAL A 60 -6.74 3.63 4.22
C VAL A 60 -8.11 2.97 4.41
N PHE A 61 -8.15 1.69 4.76
CA PHE A 61 -9.41 0.94 4.78
C PHE A 61 -10.22 1.12 6.06
N ASP A 62 -9.59 1.32 7.22
CA ASP A 62 -10.31 1.51 8.48
C ASP A 62 -10.63 2.99 8.76
N ALA A 63 -9.76 3.93 8.37
CA ALA A 63 -9.97 5.35 8.70
C ALA A 63 -10.49 6.21 7.54
N LEU A 64 -10.08 5.93 6.30
CA LEU A 64 -10.38 6.81 5.16
C LEU A 64 -11.41 6.25 4.18
N ALA A 65 -11.61 4.94 4.17
CA ALA A 65 -12.50 4.29 3.20
C ALA A 65 -13.51 3.31 3.83
N PRO A 66 -14.27 3.72 4.88
CA PRO A 66 -15.42 2.92 5.31
C PRO A 66 -16.40 2.70 4.15
N ASP A 67 -16.51 3.70 3.28
CA ASP A 67 -17.34 3.65 2.07
C ASP A 67 -16.88 2.57 1.06
N LEU A 68 -15.59 2.18 1.01
CA LEU A 68 -15.15 1.03 0.20
C LEU A 68 -15.49 -0.31 0.85
N ARG A 69 -15.56 -0.36 2.18
CA ARG A 69 -16.00 -1.54 2.94
C ARG A 69 -17.52 -1.73 2.79
N ASP A 70 -18.27 -0.64 2.83
CA ASP A 70 -19.73 -0.65 2.86
C ASP A 70 -20.36 -0.69 1.45
N HIS A 71 -19.61 -0.27 0.42
CA HIS A 71 -20.01 -0.29 -1.00
C HIS A 71 -19.07 -1.16 -1.85
N PRO A 72 -19.18 -2.50 -1.79
CA PRO A 72 -18.31 -3.42 -2.51
C PRO A 72 -18.41 -3.29 -4.04
N GLU A 73 -19.48 -2.72 -4.58
CA GLU A 73 -19.62 -2.39 -6.01
C GLU A 73 -18.54 -1.40 -6.48
N LYS A 74 -17.96 -0.60 -5.59
CA LYS A 74 -16.82 0.27 -5.91
C LYS A 74 -15.55 -0.53 -6.22
N LEU A 75 -15.48 -1.81 -5.83
CA LEU A 75 -14.40 -2.70 -6.24
C LEU A 75 -14.44 -2.98 -7.75
N ASP A 76 -15.58 -2.85 -8.41
CA ASP A 76 -15.67 -3.01 -9.87
C ASP A 76 -14.90 -1.90 -10.61
N ILE A 77 -14.81 -0.70 -10.01
CA ILE A 77 -13.96 0.38 -10.53
C ILE A 77 -12.49 -0.04 -10.51
N LEU A 78 -12.04 -0.64 -9.40
CA LEU A 78 -10.67 -1.15 -9.28
C LEU A 78 -10.41 -2.28 -10.28
N ARG A 79 -11.34 -3.24 -10.42
CA ARG A 79 -11.23 -4.36 -11.37
C ARG A 79 -11.13 -3.86 -12.81
N ALA A 80 -12.00 -2.94 -13.21
CA ALA A 80 -11.97 -2.35 -14.54
C ALA A 80 -10.66 -1.61 -14.82
N TRP A 81 -10.16 -0.86 -13.83
CA TRP A 81 -8.87 -0.18 -13.95
C TRP A 81 -7.71 -1.17 -14.13
N THR A 82 -7.67 -2.25 -13.33
CA THR A 82 -6.61 -3.28 -13.45
C THR A 82 -6.65 -4.04 -14.77
N ALA A 83 -7.85 -4.34 -15.29
CA ALA A 83 -8.00 -4.99 -16.60
C ALA A 83 -7.46 -4.11 -17.72
N ASN A 84 -7.80 -2.81 -17.70
CA ASN A 84 -7.29 -1.84 -18.67
C ASN A 84 -5.76 -1.69 -18.62
N ALA A 85 -5.17 -1.73 -17.42
CA ALA A 85 -3.72 -1.66 -17.27
C ALA A 85 -3.03 -2.89 -17.89
N ALA A 86 -3.56 -4.10 -17.64
CA ALA A 86 -3.04 -5.34 -18.22
C ALA A 86 -3.16 -5.36 -19.76
N ASP A 87 -4.27 -4.85 -20.30
CA ASP A 87 -4.48 -4.76 -21.75
C ASP A 87 -3.52 -3.77 -22.42
N ASN A 88 -3.16 -2.69 -21.73
CA ASN A 88 -2.18 -1.72 -22.24
C ASN A 88 -0.77 -2.32 -22.26
N GLU A 89 -0.37 -3.04 -21.21
CA GLU A 89 0.92 -3.75 -21.16
C GLU A 89 1.03 -4.80 -22.30
N ASN A 90 -0.04 -5.53 -22.60
CA ASN A 90 -0.08 -6.49 -23.71
C ASN A 90 0.01 -5.83 -25.10
N LYS A 91 -0.43 -4.59 -25.25
CA LYS A 91 -0.34 -3.82 -26.50
C LYS A 91 1.02 -3.18 -26.69
N GLU A 92 1.72 -2.82 -25.62
CA GLU A 92 3.08 -2.26 -25.68
C GLU A 92 4.14 -3.34 -25.95
N ASN A 93 3.84 -4.60 -25.65
CA ASN A 93 4.74 -5.74 -25.82
C ASN A 93 4.56 -6.54 -27.13
N ASN A 94 3.62 -6.15 -28.00
CA ASN A 94 3.36 -6.75 -29.32
C ASN A 94 3.52 -5.72 -30.44
#